data_AF-A0A3D9SDZ9-F1
#
_entry.id   AF-A0A3D9SDZ9-F1
#
_cell.length_a   1.000
_cell.length_b   1.000
_cell.length_c   1.000
_cell.angle_alpha   90.00
_cell.angle_beta   90.00
_cell.angle_gamma   90.00
#
_symmetry.space_group_name_H-M   'P 1'
#
loop_
_entity.id
_entity.type
_entity.pdbx_description
1 polymer ?
#
loop_
_entity_poly.entity_id
_entity_poly.type
_entity_poly.pdbx_seq_one_letter_code
_entity_poly.pdbx_strand_id
1 'polypeptide(L)'
;MKSAAPKHNSAYPSARKVRRACQNELYRTVKRLGVYIPKEKIEQAEKLYLEKVTFSLHFIHENASNRKLLSDWWDENVSAEIAALWEVDQAKLCAAFRDAFGG
;
A
#
# COMPACT_ATOMS: atom_id res chain seq x y z
N MET A 1 -10.33 -35.96 -3.89
CA MET A 1 -10.59 -34.51 -4.05
C MET A 1 -10.20 -33.84 -2.75
N LYS A 2 -9.19 -32.94 -2.74
CA LYS A 2 -8.84 -32.20 -1.52
C LYS A 2 -9.90 -31.12 -1.30
N SER A 3 -10.69 -31.29 -0.25
CA SER A 3 -11.66 -30.30 0.21
C SER A 3 -10.92 -28.99 0.51
N ALA A 4 -11.18 -27.95 -0.28
CA ALA A 4 -10.67 -26.62 0.02
C ALA A 4 -11.31 -26.18 1.34
N ALA A 5 -10.51 -26.16 2.41
CA ALA A 5 -10.94 -25.60 3.69
C ALA A 5 -11.50 -24.18 3.44
N PRO A 6 -12.62 -23.81 4.07
CA PRO A 6 -13.16 -22.46 3.89
C PRO A 6 -12.07 -21.46 4.24
N LYS A 7 -11.72 -20.58 3.29
CA LYS A 7 -10.86 -19.42 3.58
C LYS A 7 -11.50 -18.75 4.80
N HIS A 8 -10.79 -18.70 5.92
CA HIS A 8 -11.27 -18.00 7.11
C HIS A 8 -11.66 -16.58 6.68
N ASN A 9 -12.97 -16.28 6.65
CA ASN A 9 -13.46 -14.94 6.39
C ASN A 9 -12.96 -14.06 7.54
N SER A 10 -11.79 -13.45 7.36
CA SER A 10 -11.21 -12.58 8.36
C SER A 10 -12.13 -11.37 8.53
N ALA A 11 -12.37 -10.94 9.76
CA ALA A 11 -13.14 -9.73 9.98
C ALA A 11 -12.43 -8.54 9.30
N TYR A 12 -13.20 -7.54 8.87
CA TYR A 12 -12.63 -6.31 8.34
C TYR A 12 -11.66 -5.69 9.34
N PRO A 13 -10.52 -5.12 8.87
CA PRO A 13 -9.60 -4.43 9.74
C PRO A 13 -10.25 -3.16 10.31
N SER A 14 -9.88 -2.78 11.53
CA SER A 14 -10.28 -1.48 12.06
C SER A 14 -9.56 -0.35 11.32
N ALA A 15 -10.17 0.84 11.31
CA ALA A 15 -9.55 2.02 10.69
C ALA A 15 -8.14 2.31 11.20
N ARG A 16 -7.86 2.04 12.49
CA ARG A 16 -6.51 2.16 13.08
C ARG A 16 -5.52 1.17 12.45
N LYS A 17 -5.94 -0.08 12.20
CA LYS A 17 -5.08 -1.09 11.56
C LYS A 17 -4.75 -0.70 10.13
N VAL A 18 -5.76 -0.25 9.36
CA VAL A 18 -5.57 0.21 7.97
C VAL A 18 -4.58 1.37 7.92
N ARG A 19 -4.77 2.39 8.77
CA ARG A 19 -3.86 3.53 8.87
C ARG A 19 -2.43 3.08 9.14
N ARG A 20 -2.20 2.25 10.16
CA ARG A 20 -0.86 1.75 10.50
C ARG A 20 -0.21 0.95 9.37
N ALA A 21 -0.99 0.16 8.62
CA ALA A 21 -0.47 -0.57 7.47
C ALA A 21 0.04 0.40 6.40
N CYS A 22 -0.77 1.39 6.00
CA CYS A 22 -0.40 2.39 5.00
C CYS A 22 0.88 3.15 5.41
N GLN A 23 0.96 3.58 6.68
CA GLN A 23 2.13 4.28 7.22
C GLN A 23 3.40 3.42 7.17
N ASN A 24 3.30 2.17 7.61
CA ASN A 24 4.44 1.25 7.62
C ASN A 24 4.92 0.92 6.19
N GLU A 25 4.00 0.76 5.25
CA GLU A 25 4.31 0.48 3.84
C GLU A 25 5.04 1.67 3.20
N LEU A 26 4.56 2.90 3.37
CA LEU A 26 5.24 4.08 2.85
C LEU A 26 6.59 4.33 3.53
N TYR A 27 6.68 4.14 4.86
CA TYR A 27 7.95 4.23 5.58
C TYR A 27 9.01 3.28 5.01
N ARG A 28 8.65 2.01 4.78
CA ARG A 28 9.57 1.02 4.20
C ARG A 28 9.92 1.37 2.76
N THR A 29 8.94 1.84 1.99
CA THR A 29 9.14 2.28 0.60
C THR A 29 10.16 3.41 0.51
N VAL A 30 10.04 4.43 1.35
CA VAL A 30 11.00 5.56 1.42
C VAL A 30 12.39 5.06 1.82
N LYS A 31 12.46 4.15 2.79
CA LYS A 31 13.73 3.52 3.19
C LYS A 31 14.40 2.75 2.04
N ARG A 32 13.61 2.08 1.19
CA ARG A 32 14.11 1.36 -0.01
C ARG A 32 14.52 2.32 -1.14
N LEU A 33 13.81 3.43 -1.31
CA LEU A 33 14.17 4.46 -2.28
C LEU A 33 15.50 5.15 -1.94
N GLY A 34 15.86 5.24 -0.66
CA GLY A 34 17.10 5.87 -0.23
C GLY A 34 17.12 7.39 -0.43
N VAL A 35 15.94 8.01 -0.49
CA VAL A 35 15.78 9.46 -0.67
C VAL A 35 15.23 10.10 0.60
N TYR A 36 15.56 11.37 0.81
CA TYR A 36 14.94 12.17 1.85
C TYR A 36 13.64 12.77 1.31
N ILE A 37 12.53 12.53 2.01
CA ILE A 37 11.23 13.17 1.74
C ILE A 37 10.86 14.03 2.95
N PRO A 38 10.55 15.33 2.76
CA PRO A 38 10.05 16.18 3.82
C PRO A 38 8.84 15.58 4.55
N LYS A 39 8.76 15.83 5.86
CA LYS A 39 7.73 15.23 6.72
C LYS A 39 6.31 15.56 6.23
N GLU A 40 6.08 16.79 5.79
CA GLU A 40 4.80 17.27 5.30
C GLU A 40 4.35 16.49 4.04
N LYS A 41 5.30 16.16 3.15
CA LYS A 41 5.03 15.36 1.95
C LYS A 41 4.77 13.88 2.29
N ILE A 42 5.40 13.35 3.34
CA ILE A 42 5.07 12.01 3.85
C ILE A 42 3.64 11.98 4.39
N GLU A 43 3.27 12.93 5.25
CA GLU A 43 1.93 12.99 5.86
C GLU A 43 0.83 13.15 4.80
N GLN A 44 1.08 13.96 3.76
CA GLN A 44 0.17 14.09 2.61
C GLN A 44 0.01 12.77 1.83
N ALA A 45 1.10 12.05 1.58
CA ALA A 45 1.06 10.75 0.89
C ALA A 45 0.35 9.68 1.74
N GLU A 46 0.57 9.65 3.05
CA GLU A 46 -0.12 8.74 3.97
C GLU A 46 -1.63 8.98 3.97
N LYS A 47 -2.06 10.24 3.96
CA LYS A 47 -3.47 10.60 3.88
C LYS A 47 -4.08 10.15 2.54
N LEU A 48 -3.42 10.48 1.43
CA LEU A 48 -3.85 10.08 0.10
C LEU A 48 -3.98 8.56 -0.02
N TYR A 49 -2.96 7.83 0.41
CA TYR A 49 -2.95 6.37 0.31
C TYR A 49 -4.05 5.75 1.19
N LEU A 50 -4.22 6.24 2.42
CA LEU A 50 -5.29 5.79 3.31
C LEU A 50 -6.68 6.02 2.71
N GLU A 51 -6.92 7.18 2.09
CA GLU A 51 -8.20 7.48 1.42
C GLU A 51 -8.49 6.49 0.30
N LYS A 52 -7.51 6.22 -0.58
CA LYS A 52 -7.64 5.24 -1.69
C LYS A 52 -7.91 3.83 -1.18
N VAL A 53 -7.19 3.39 -0.15
CA VAL A 53 -7.38 2.07 0.48
C VAL A 53 -8.74 1.97 1.16
N THR A 54 -9.19 3.04 1.83
CA THR A 54 -10.50 3.06 2.50
C THR A 54 -11.63 2.97 1.48
N PHE A 55 -11.53 3.70 0.36
CA PHE A 55 -12.51 3.62 -0.72
C PHE A 55 -12.55 2.22 -1.36
N SER A 56 -11.40 1.55 -1.44
CA SER A 56 -11.26 0.21 -2.04
C SER A 56 -11.23 -0.92 -0.99
N LEU A 57 -11.68 -0.67 0.24
CA LEU A 57 -11.41 -1.55 1.38
C LEU A 57 -11.93 -2.97 1.18
N HIS A 58 -13.09 -3.11 0.53
CA HIS A 58 -13.66 -4.41 0.20
C HIS A 58 -12.73 -5.23 -0.71
N PHE A 59 -12.28 -4.65 -1.82
CA PHE A 59 -11.35 -5.30 -2.75
C PHE A 59 -10.01 -5.65 -2.08
N ILE A 60 -9.44 -4.72 -1.30
CA ILE A 60 -8.18 -4.95 -0.58
C ILE A 60 -8.32 -6.09 0.43
N HIS A 61 -9.45 -6.15 1.15
CA HIS A 61 -9.73 -7.18 2.14
C HIS A 61 -9.89 -8.57 1.53
N GLU A 62 -10.65 -8.69 0.43
CA GLU A 62 -10.83 -9.97 -0.28
C GLU A 62 -9.51 -10.51 -0.85
N ASN A 63 -8.60 -9.60 -1.22
CA ASN A 63 -7.32 -9.92 -1.85
C ASN A 63 -6.13 -9.81 -0.88
N ALA A 64 -6.35 -9.74 0.43
CA ALA A 64 -5.30 -9.52 1.44
C ALA A 64 -4.13 -10.52 1.40
N SER A 65 -4.34 -11.72 0.85
CA SER A 65 -3.29 -12.75 0.68
C SER A 65 -2.56 -12.69 -0.67
N ASN A 66 -3.04 -11.89 -1.63
CA ASN A 66 -2.50 -11.80 -2.98
C ASN A 66 -1.62 -10.55 -3.12
N ARG A 67 -0.36 -10.66 -2.66
CA ARG A 67 0.58 -9.52 -2.67
C ARG A 67 0.83 -8.94 -4.06
N LYS A 68 0.87 -9.80 -5.09
CA LYS A 68 1.08 -9.34 -6.46
C LYS A 68 -0.09 -8.45 -6.89
N LEU A 69 -1.33 -8.92 -6.71
CA LEU A 69 -2.52 -8.15 -7.09
C LEU A 69 -2.63 -6.83 -6.33
N LEU A 70 -2.32 -6.81 -5.03
CA LEU A 70 -2.39 -5.57 -4.25
C LEU A 70 -1.30 -4.57 -4.64
N SER A 71 -0.10 -5.05 -4.99
CA SER A 71 0.94 -4.16 -5.53
C SER A 71 0.66 -3.68 -6.95
N ASP A 72 0.06 -4.52 -7.80
CA ASP A 72 -0.45 -4.10 -9.12
C ASP A 72 -1.51 -3.00 -8.96
N TRP A 73 -2.45 -3.18 -8.03
CA TRP A 73 -3.46 -2.15 -7.71
C TRP A 73 -2.81 -0.85 -7.21
N TRP A 74 -1.77 -0.94 -6.40
CA TRP A 74 -1.06 0.24 -5.89
C TRP A 74 -0.37 1.02 -7.03
N ASP A 75 0.31 0.31 -7.93
CA ASP A 75 0.94 0.90 -9.11
C ASP A 75 -0.08 1.67 -9.96
N GLU A 76 -1.28 1.10 -10.16
CA GLU A 76 -2.34 1.70 -10.97
C GLU A 76 -3.06 2.88 -10.29
N ASN A 77 -3.29 2.81 -8.98
CA ASN A 77 -4.26 3.69 -8.30
C ASN A 77 -3.63 4.73 -7.36
N VAL A 78 -2.36 4.57 -7.01
CA VAL A 78 -1.71 5.36 -5.96
C VAL A 78 -0.37 5.94 -6.42
N SER A 79 0.43 5.16 -7.14
CA SER A 79 1.84 5.48 -7.39
C SER A 79 2.08 6.82 -8.09
N ALA A 80 1.26 7.17 -9.08
CA ALA A 80 1.45 8.39 -9.88
C ALA A 80 1.30 9.66 -9.04
N GLU A 81 0.28 9.73 -8.19
CA GLU A 81 0.02 10.90 -7.35
C GLU A 81 1.12 11.05 -6.28
N ILE A 82 1.58 9.95 -5.69
CA ILE A 82 2.69 9.98 -4.71
C ILE A 82 4.01 10.34 -5.40
N ALA A 83 4.29 9.81 -6.59
CA ALA A 83 5.49 10.13 -7.36
C ALA A 83 5.57 11.63 -7.67
N ALA A 84 4.45 12.23 -8.10
CA ALA A 84 4.35 13.66 -8.33
C ALA A 84 4.55 14.46 -7.04
N LEU A 85 3.91 14.06 -5.94
CA LEU A 85 4.04 14.73 -4.64
C LEU A 85 5.48 14.71 -4.11
N TRP A 86 6.15 13.57 -4.24
CA TRP A 86 7.52 13.36 -3.75
C TRP A 86 8.59 13.79 -4.75
N GLU A 87 8.21 14.13 -5.98
CA GLU A 87 9.12 14.49 -7.08
C GLU A 87 10.15 13.38 -7.37
N VAL A 88 9.67 12.14 -7.38
CA VAL A 88 10.48 10.94 -7.66
C VAL A 88 10.03 10.25 -8.93
N ASP A 89 10.91 9.46 -9.54
CA ASP A 89 10.55 8.59 -10.66
C ASP A 89 9.53 7.53 -10.22
N GLN A 90 8.39 7.47 -10.91
CA GLN A 90 7.29 6.57 -10.58
C GLN A 90 7.72 5.09 -10.68
N ALA A 91 8.53 4.71 -11.67
CA ALA A 91 8.94 3.32 -11.83
C ALA A 91 9.85 2.87 -10.69
N LYS A 92 10.78 3.72 -10.24
CA LYS A 92 11.59 3.49 -9.03
C LYS A 92 10.74 3.39 -7.78
N LEU A 93 9.73 4.26 -7.65
CA LEU A 93 8.79 4.22 -6.54
C LEU A 93 7.99 2.90 -6.50
N CYS A 94 7.43 2.46 -7.63
CA CYS A 94 6.72 1.17 -7.72
C CYS A 94 7.65 -0.01 -7.38
N ALA A 95 8.88 -0.02 -7.89
CA ALA A 95 9.86 -1.06 -7.57
C ALA A 95 10.20 -1.10 -6.07
N ALA A 96 10.42 0.05 -5.45
CA ALA A 96 10.69 0.17 -4.03
C ALA A 96 9.48 -0.25 -3.16
N PHE A 97 8.26 0.10 -3.59
CA PHE A 97 7.04 -0.31 -2.91
C PHE A 97 6.87 -1.83 -2.96
N ARG A 98 7.01 -2.44 -4.14
CA ARG A 98 6.92 -3.89 -4.34
C ARG A 98 7.94 -4.68 -3.53
N ASP A 99 9.18 -4.19 -3.42
CA ASP A 99 10.23 -4.79 -2.58
C ASP A 99 9.90 -4.70 -1.09
N ALA A 100 9.25 -3.63 -0.65
CA ALA A 100 8.86 -3.40 0.73
C ALA A 100 7.53 -4.06 1.14
N PHE A 101 6.66 -4.38 0.18
CA PHE A 101 5.26 -4.73 0.43
C PHE A 101 5.12 -6.12 1.09
N GLY A 102 4.53 -6.12 2.28
CA GLY A 102 4.18 -7.35 2.99
C GLY A 102 5.25 -7.94 3.91
N GLY A 103 6.36 -7.24 4.18
CA GLY A 103 7.39 -7.78 5.09
C GLY A 103 8.80 -7.53 4.63
#